data_AF-A0A8K0FXE5-F1
#
_entry.id   AF-A0A8K0FXE5-F1
#
_cell.length_a   1.000
_cell.length_b   1.000
_cell.length_c   1.000
_cell.angle_alpha   90.00
_cell.angle_beta   90.00
_cell.angle_gamma   90.00
#
_symmetry.space_group_name_H-M   'P 1'
#
loop_
_entity.id
_entity.type
_entity.pdbx_description
1 polymer ?
#
loop_
_entity_poly.entity_id
_entity_poly.type
_entity_poly.pdbx_seq_one_letter_code
_entity_poly.pdbx_strand_id
1 'polypeptide(L)'
;METLEKKPFLPNANRGSDEENLTKECLYLSNIQINANGLLTTICLIVSIGLTAIQRIRSDNYWDWVLPYGSVTVVNITYSPNFEMIYIYQIFCTCGCGACYVIVDMTTVTLLVHVTYQLKMLQNSIANIINLSYKDMLKDSKQSAVRTVNTNQANALVIPWKYLQKRLKQVVEYHISIIEVSEYYEDIFSGLFLISFASSLGTISLMIYHVSQ
;
A
#
# COMPACT_ATOMS: atom_id res chain seq x y z
N MET A 1 -7.45 -7.09 -10.38
CA MET A 1 -7.91 -5.68 -10.46
C MET A 1 -9.40 -5.60 -10.81
N GLU A 2 -9.91 -6.34 -11.80
CA GLU A 2 -11.36 -6.35 -12.15
C GLU A 2 -12.32 -6.71 -11.00
N THR A 3 -11.88 -7.46 -10.00
CA THR A 3 -12.69 -7.83 -8.82
C THR A 3 -12.96 -6.65 -7.89
N LEU A 4 -12.04 -5.68 -7.82
CA LEU A 4 -12.16 -4.46 -7.01
C LEU A 4 -13.05 -3.40 -7.66
N GLU A 5 -13.27 -3.48 -8.98
CA GLU A 5 -14.12 -2.55 -9.72
C GLU A 5 -15.59 -2.98 -9.75
N LYS A 6 -15.89 -4.17 -9.21
CA LYS A 6 -17.24 -4.74 -9.14
C LYS A 6 -17.86 -4.49 -7.76
N LYS A 7 -19.20 -4.46 -7.71
CA LYS A 7 -19.90 -4.51 -6.42
C LYS A 7 -19.42 -5.77 -5.68
N PRO A 8 -19.01 -5.66 -4.41
CA PRO A 8 -19.42 -4.63 -3.45
C PRO A 8 -18.42 -3.47 -3.22
N PHE A 9 -17.29 -3.35 -3.91
CA PHE A 9 -16.22 -2.39 -3.55
C PHE A 9 -16.35 -0.98 -4.13
N LEU A 10 -17.33 -0.75 -5.01
CA LEU A 10 -17.62 0.60 -5.52
C LEU A 10 -18.07 1.56 -4.40
N PRO A 11 -17.63 2.83 -4.44
CA PRO A 11 -18.08 3.86 -3.49
C PRO A 11 -19.60 3.90 -3.42
N ASN A 12 -20.16 3.78 -2.22
CA ASN A 12 -21.60 3.73 -2.04
C ASN A 12 -22.01 4.69 -0.94
N ALA A 13 -22.50 5.88 -1.34
CA ALA A 13 -23.05 6.89 -0.45
C ALA A 13 -24.18 6.39 0.48
N ASN A 14 -24.74 5.19 0.23
CA ASN A 14 -25.73 4.54 1.10
C ASN A 14 -25.15 3.53 2.11
N ARG A 15 -23.82 3.41 2.23
CA ARG A 15 -23.13 2.48 3.14
C ARG A 15 -22.38 3.20 4.28
N GLY A 16 -22.02 4.46 4.08
CA GLY A 16 -21.59 5.38 5.16
C GLY A 16 -21.56 6.83 4.68
N SER A 17 -21.76 7.79 5.59
CA SER A 17 -21.68 9.23 5.26
C SER A 17 -20.25 9.74 5.06
N ASP A 18 -19.25 8.92 5.40
CA ASP A 18 -17.85 9.34 5.50
C ASP A 18 -16.91 8.56 4.57
N GLU A 19 -17.45 7.73 3.66
CA GLU A 19 -16.64 6.91 2.74
C GLU A 19 -15.73 7.75 1.84
N GLU A 20 -16.20 8.92 1.39
CA GLU A 20 -15.40 9.81 0.53
C GLU A 20 -14.20 10.39 1.29
N ASN A 21 -14.39 10.84 2.54
CA ASN A 21 -13.32 11.38 3.38
C ASN A 21 -12.30 10.30 3.71
N LEU A 22 -12.80 9.14 4.10
CA LEU A 22 -12.00 7.96 4.35
C LEU A 22 -11.17 7.63 3.07
N THR A 23 -11.74 7.72 1.86
CA THR A 23 -11.03 7.34 0.62
C THR A 23 -9.93 8.35 0.31
N LYS A 24 -10.21 9.63 0.54
CA LYS A 24 -9.20 10.70 0.45
C LYS A 24 -8.06 10.49 1.45
N GLU A 25 -8.38 10.07 2.68
CA GLU A 25 -7.38 9.75 3.71
C GLU A 25 -6.50 8.56 3.28
N CYS A 26 -7.09 7.51 2.71
CA CYS A 26 -6.36 6.37 2.16
C CYS A 26 -5.37 6.78 1.06
N LEU A 27 -5.82 7.61 0.11
CA LEU A 27 -4.98 8.14 -0.96
C LEU A 27 -3.88 9.05 -0.41
N TYR A 28 -4.20 9.88 0.57
CA TYR A 28 -3.25 10.78 1.21
C TYR A 28 -2.13 10.02 1.94
N LEU A 29 -2.49 9.01 2.74
CA LEU A 29 -1.52 8.17 3.45
C LEU A 29 -0.62 7.40 2.47
N SER A 30 -1.21 6.82 1.43
CA SER A 30 -0.45 6.10 0.40
C SER A 30 0.52 7.03 -0.33
N ASN A 31 0.09 8.25 -0.65
CA ASN A 31 0.95 9.23 -1.32
C ASN A 31 2.09 9.73 -0.43
N ILE A 32 1.85 9.91 0.88
CA ILE A 32 2.91 10.22 1.85
C ILE A 32 3.95 9.11 1.87
N GLN A 33 3.51 7.85 1.92
CA GLN A 33 4.42 6.71 1.97
C GLN A 33 5.29 6.61 0.71
N ILE A 34 4.66 6.73 -0.48
CA ILE A 34 5.37 6.76 -1.77
C ILE A 34 6.43 7.85 -1.78
N ASN A 35 6.05 9.07 -1.37
CA ASN A 35 6.97 10.19 -1.37
C ASN A 35 8.10 10.02 -0.34
N ALA A 36 7.79 9.54 0.86
CA ALA A 36 8.77 9.34 1.93
C ALA A 36 9.82 8.27 1.56
N ASN A 37 9.39 7.11 1.08
CA ASN A 37 10.33 6.03 0.72
C ASN A 37 11.09 6.34 -0.57
N GLY A 38 10.43 7.01 -1.54
CA GLY A 38 11.07 7.49 -2.76
C GLY A 38 12.17 8.51 -2.47
N LEU A 39 11.90 9.48 -1.59
CA LEU A 39 12.87 10.47 -1.16
C LEU A 39 14.06 9.83 -0.43
N LEU A 40 13.80 8.93 0.52
CA LEU A 40 14.85 8.22 1.26
C LEU A 40 15.79 7.46 0.31
N THR A 41 15.22 6.68 -0.60
CA THR A 41 15.99 5.90 -1.60
C THR A 41 16.83 6.82 -2.49
N THR A 42 16.25 7.93 -2.93
CA THR A 42 16.94 8.91 -3.78
C THR A 42 18.12 9.57 -3.05
N ILE A 43 17.94 9.95 -1.77
CA ILE A 43 19.01 10.52 -0.94
C ILE A 43 20.15 9.50 -0.79
N CYS A 44 19.84 8.24 -0.47
CA CYS A 44 20.86 7.20 -0.33
C CYS A 44 21.68 7.03 -1.63
N LEU A 45 21.03 7.00 -2.79
CA LEU A 45 21.72 6.90 -4.08
C LEU A 45 22.61 8.11 -4.37
N ILE A 46 22.09 9.33 -4.16
CA ILE A 46 22.87 10.57 -4.41
C ILE A 46 24.08 10.63 -3.49
N VAL A 47 23.94 10.28 -2.21
CA VAL A 47 25.05 10.25 -1.25
C VAL A 47 26.10 9.23 -1.67
N SER A 48 25.71 8.00 -2.03
CA SER A 48 26.66 6.98 -2.51
C SER A 48 27.43 7.43 -3.76
N ILE A 49 26.73 7.96 -4.76
CA ILE A 49 27.34 8.45 -6.01
C ILE A 49 28.27 9.63 -5.73
N GLY A 50 27.82 10.58 -4.92
CA GLY A 50 28.55 11.81 -4.59
C GLY A 50 29.83 11.54 -3.80
N LEU A 51 29.79 10.65 -2.81
CA LEU A 51 30.97 10.29 -2.02
C LEU A 51 32.07 9.68 -2.90
N THR A 52 31.71 8.76 -3.80
CA THR A 52 32.69 8.17 -4.74
C THR A 52 33.21 9.19 -5.74
N ALA A 53 32.36 10.07 -6.27
CA ALA A 53 32.80 11.13 -7.19
C ALA A 53 33.79 12.11 -6.51
N ILE A 54 33.51 12.52 -5.26
CA ILE A 54 34.39 13.39 -4.47
C ILE A 54 35.72 12.69 -4.19
N GLN A 55 35.71 11.41 -3.80
CA GLN A 55 36.93 10.63 -3.58
C GLN A 55 37.78 10.54 -4.86
N ARG A 56 37.13 10.31 -6.01
CA ARG A 56 37.81 10.24 -7.31
C ARG A 56 38.47 11.56 -7.71
N ILE A 57 37.85 12.69 -7.41
CA ILE A 57 38.40 14.02 -7.71
C ILE A 57 39.54 14.38 -6.74
N ARG A 58 39.45 13.92 -5.48
CA ARG A 58 40.41 14.29 -4.43
C ARG A 58 41.69 13.45 -4.44
N SER A 59 41.63 12.19 -4.86
CA SER A 59 42.82 11.33 -4.95
C SER A 59 43.23 11.06 -6.39
N ASP A 60 44.43 11.55 -6.74
CA ASP A 60 45.13 11.19 -7.98
C ASP A 60 45.71 9.77 -7.93
N ASN A 61 45.84 9.19 -6.71
CA ASN A 61 46.36 7.84 -6.53
C ASN A 61 45.26 6.80 -6.76
N TYR A 62 45.52 5.87 -7.67
CA TYR A 62 44.60 4.79 -8.04
C TYR A 62 44.32 3.79 -6.91
N TRP A 63 45.18 3.72 -5.88
CA TRP A 63 44.99 2.85 -4.71
C TRP A 63 43.88 3.34 -3.78
N ASP A 64 43.56 4.63 -3.82
CA ASP A 64 42.53 5.23 -2.96
C ASP A 64 41.14 5.19 -3.62
N TRP A 65 41.03 4.67 -4.84
CA TRP A 65 39.76 4.64 -5.56
C TRP A 65 38.89 3.51 -5.02
N VAL A 66 37.78 3.91 -4.39
CA VAL A 66 36.79 2.99 -3.82
C VAL A 66 35.51 3.06 -4.64
N LEU A 67 35.04 1.90 -5.07
CA LEU A 67 33.75 1.76 -5.75
C LEU A 67 32.59 1.91 -4.73
N PRO A 68 31.45 2.50 -5.13
CA PRO A 68 30.36 2.82 -4.21
C PRO A 68 29.73 1.59 -3.55
N TYR A 69 29.81 0.43 -4.19
CA TYR A 69 29.12 -0.80 -3.76
C TYR A 69 30.06 -2.02 -3.68
N GLY A 70 31.36 -1.79 -3.46
CA GLY A 70 32.37 -2.85 -3.31
C GLY A 70 33.14 -3.18 -4.59
N SER A 71 34.25 -3.90 -4.45
CA SER A 71 35.15 -4.24 -5.56
C SER A 71 34.63 -5.43 -6.37
N VAL A 72 34.59 -5.28 -7.70
CA VAL A 72 34.30 -6.39 -8.61
C VAL A 72 35.63 -7.09 -8.91
N THR A 73 35.79 -8.31 -8.41
CA THR A 73 37.04 -9.08 -8.50
C THR A 73 37.41 -9.55 -9.92
N VAL A 74 36.47 -9.45 -10.86
CA VAL A 74 36.61 -10.01 -12.22
C VAL A 74 37.46 -9.12 -13.14
N VAL A 75 37.59 -7.83 -12.81
CA VAL A 75 38.26 -6.85 -13.67
C VAL A 75 39.18 -5.99 -12.83
N ASN A 76 40.41 -5.78 -13.30
CA ASN A 76 41.35 -4.92 -12.62
C ASN A 76 40.90 -3.44 -12.77
N ILE A 77 40.54 -2.86 -11.62
CA ILE A 77 39.99 -1.51 -11.44
C ILE A 77 41.06 -0.42 -11.29
N THR A 78 42.34 -0.83 -11.26
CA THR A 78 43.49 0.02 -10.96
C THR A 78 43.87 0.96 -12.11
N TYR A 79 43.18 0.85 -13.25
CA TYR A 79 43.43 1.66 -14.44
C TYR A 79 42.12 2.19 -15.07
N SER A 80 42.15 3.45 -15.51
CA SER A 80 41.13 4.01 -16.40
C SER A 80 41.33 3.40 -17.81
N PRO A 81 40.26 3.04 -18.54
CA PRO A 81 38.83 3.35 -18.35
C PRO A 81 38.02 2.30 -17.58
N ASN A 82 38.64 1.20 -17.14
CA ASN A 82 37.91 0.07 -16.53
C ASN A 82 37.15 0.47 -15.26
N PHE A 83 37.74 1.34 -14.44
CA PHE A 83 37.10 1.89 -13.25
C PHE A 83 35.76 2.59 -13.57
N GLU A 84 35.76 3.46 -14.58
CA GLU A 84 34.59 4.27 -14.96
C GLU A 84 33.48 3.39 -15.53
N MET A 85 33.84 2.39 -16.32
CA MET A 85 32.88 1.41 -16.86
C MET A 85 32.20 0.60 -15.75
N ILE A 86 32.96 0.14 -14.75
CA ILE A 86 32.41 -0.62 -13.61
C ILE A 86 31.59 0.28 -12.70
N TYR A 87 32.03 1.52 -12.49
CA TYR A 87 31.28 2.51 -11.72
C TYR A 87 29.89 2.77 -12.34
N ILE A 88 29.83 3.02 -13.65
CA ILE A 88 28.56 3.22 -14.36
C ILE A 88 27.70 1.95 -14.28
N TYR A 89 28.28 0.78 -14.52
CA TYR A 89 27.58 -0.49 -14.41
C TYR A 89 26.96 -0.71 -13.02
N GLN A 90 27.73 -0.45 -11.95
CA GLN A 90 27.25 -0.58 -10.57
C GLN A 90 26.12 0.40 -10.27
N ILE A 91 26.18 1.64 -10.76
CA ILE A 91 25.07 2.60 -10.61
C ILE A 91 23.81 2.06 -11.28
N PHE A 92 23.91 1.58 -12.52
CA PHE A 92 22.74 1.03 -13.23
C PHE A 92 22.14 -0.19 -12.51
N CYS A 93 22.97 -1.13 -12.07
CA CYS A 93 22.52 -2.30 -11.33
C CYS A 93 21.88 -1.91 -9.99
N THR A 94 22.51 -1.03 -9.22
CA THR A 94 21.99 -0.62 -7.91
C THR A 94 20.70 0.19 -8.05
N CYS A 95 20.60 1.09 -9.03
CA CYS A 95 19.36 1.80 -9.32
C CYS A 95 18.23 0.83 -9.71
N GLY A 96 18.53 -0.16 -10.56
CA GLY A 96 17.56 -1.19 -10.96
C GLY A 96 17.07 -2.02 -9.78
N CYS A 97 18.00 -2.59 -9.00
CA CYS A 97 17.66 -3.37 -7.81
C CYS A 97 16.91 -2.53 -6.77
N GLY A 98 17.36 -1.29 -6.51
CA GLY A 98 16.70 -0.37 -5.59
C GLY A 98 15.27 -0.04 -6.01
N ALA A 99 15.05 0.23 -7.30
CA ALA A 99 13.71 0.46 -7.84
C ALA A 99 12.81 -0.77 -7.64
N CYS A 100 13.31 -1.98 -7.92
CA CYS A 100 12.55 -3.22 -7.68
C CYS A 100 12.14 -3.36 -6.21
N TYR A 101 13.05 -3.12 -5.25
CA TYR A 101 12.73 -3.17 -3.83
C TYR A 101 11.67 -2.14 -3.43
N VAL A 102 11.80 -0.88 -3.90
CA VAL A 102 10.82 0.17 -3.61
C VAL A 102 9.45 -0.20 -4.17
N ILE A 103 9.37 -0.77 -5.38
CA ILE A 103 8.10 -1.20 -5.98
C ILE A 103 7.45 -2.32 -5.16
N VAL A 104 8.23 -3.30 -4.73
CA VAL A 104 7.75 -4.42 -3.89
C VAL A 104 7.21 -3.92 -2.56
N ASP A 105 7.97 -3.06 -1.87
CA ASP A 105 7.57 -2.48 -0.59
C ASP A 105 6.34 -1.57 -0.73
N MET A 106 6.29 -0.75 -1.79
CA MET A 106 5.13 0.10 -2.06
C MET A 106 3.88 -0.71 -2.34
N THR A 107 3.99 -1.76 -3.14
CA THR A 107 2.86 -2.62 -3.47
C THR A 107 2.31 -3.28 -2.21
N THR A 108 3.20 -3.82 -1.38
CA THR A 108 2.90 -4.38 -0.05
C THR A 108 2.11 -3.41 0.82
N VAL A 109 2.66 -2.21 1.03
CA VAL A 109 2.11 -1.27 1.98
C VAL A 109 0.78 -0.72 1.47
N THR A 110 0.68 -0.44 0.17
CA THR A 110 -0.57 0.01 -0.47
C THR A 110 -1.67 -1.04 -0.30
N LEU A 111 -1.37 -2.33 -0.45
CA LEU A 111 -2.34 -3.40 -0.23
C LEU A 111 -2.81 -3.47 1.21
N LEU A 112 -1.88 -3.39 2.17
CA LEU A 112 -2.21 -3.41 3.59
C LEU A 112 -3.10 -2.21 3.98
N VAL A 113 -2.79 -1.03 3.43
CA VAL A 113 -3.60 0.18 3.59
C VAL A 113 -4.98 -0.04 2.99
N HIS A 114 -5.09 -0.59 1.77
CA HIS A 114 -6.37 -0.92 1.16
C HIS A 114 -7.21 -1.88 2.00
N VAL A 115 -6.66 -3.01 2.47
CA VAL A 115 -7.39 -3.97 3.30
C VAL A 115 -7.86 -3.33 4.61
N THR A 116 -6.95 -2.63 5.31
CA THR A 116 -7.26 -1.89 6.54
C THR A 116 -8.41 -0.91 6.33
N TYR A 117 -8.38 -0.25 5.18
CA TYR A 117 -9.38 0.73 4.80
C TYR A 117 -10.74 0.11 4.50
N GLN A 118 -10.79 -1.01 3.77
CA GLN A 118 -12.03 -1.78 3.54
C GLN A 118 -12.65 -2.24 4.87
N LEU A 119 -11.83 -2.64 5.85
CA LEU A 119 -12.27 -3.00 7.20
C LEU A 119 -12.80 -1.79 7.99
N LYS A 120 -12.15 -0.63 7.90
CA LYS A 120 -12.66 0.62 8.51
C LYS A 120 -14.02 1.00 7.92
N MET A 121 -14.21 0.86 6.60
CA MET A 121 -15.51 1.10 5.97
C MET A 121 -16.58 0.12 6.48
N LEU A 122 -16.22 -1.16 6.65
CA LEU A 122 -17.12 -2.16 7.24
C LEU A 122 -17.51 -1.79 8.67
N GLN A 123 -16.55 -1.40 9.52
CA GLN A 123 -16.81 -0.95 10.89
C GLN A 123 -17.77 0.25 10.92
N ASN A 124 -17.54 1.25 10.07
CA ASN A 124 -18.41 2.41 9.96
C ASN A 124 -19.83 2.04 9.50
N SER A 125 -19.94 1.08 8.57
CA SER A 125 -21.24 0.56 8.11
C SER A 125 -21.99 -0.19 9.21
N ILE A 126 -21.29 -0.94 10.07
CA ILE A 126 -21.88 -1.64 11.21
C ILE A 126 -22.33 -0.65 12.27
N ALA A 127 -21.49 0.32 12.64
CA ALA A 127 -21.81 1.34 13.64
C ALA A 127 -23.07 2.15 13.25
N ASN A 128 -23.25 2.40 11.95
CA ASN A 128 -24.38 3.15 11.42
C ASN A 128 -25.56 2.29 10.94
N ILE A 129 -25.55 0.97 11.16
CA ILE A 129 -26.55 0.07 10.57
C ILE A 129 -27.98 0.42 10.96
N ILE A 130 -28.21 0.84 12.20
CA ILE A 130 -29.51 1.25 12.74
C ILE A 130 -29.97 2.54 12.05
N ASN A 131 -29.10 3.55 11.98
CA ASN A 131 -29.39 4.83 11.34
C ASN A 131 -29.66 4.68 9.84
N LEU A 132 -28.91 3.80 9.17
CA LEU A 132 -29.09 3.49 7.75
C LEU A 132 -30.40 2.74 7.49
N SER A 133 -30.73 1.77 8.34
CA SER A 133 -32.00 1.03 8.26
C SER A 133 -33.21 1.94 8.47
N TYR A 134 -33.10 2.91 9.38
CA TYR A 134 -34.11 3.94 9.59
C TYR A 134 -34.25 4.87 8.37
N LYS A 135 -33.14 5.32 7.76
CA LYS A 135 -33.17 6.13 6.53
C LYS A 135 -33.83 5.42 5.36
N ASP A 136 -33.58 4.13 5.19
CA ASP A 136 -34.22 3.33 4.14
C ASP A 136 -35.74 3.22 4.34
N MET A 137 -36.17 2.98 5.57
CA MET A 137 -37.58 2.97 5.93
C MET A 137 -38.25 4.32 5.60
N LEU A 138 -37.60 5.44 5.91
CA LEU A 138 -38.12 6.77 5.59
C LEU A 138 -38.21 7.02 4.07
N LYS A 139 -37.26 6.52 3.28
CA LYS A 139 -37.32 6.62 1.80
C LYS A 139 -38.50 5.84 1.24
N ASP A 140 -38.67 4.58 1.66
CA ASP A 140 -39.79 3.73 1.21
C ASP A 140 -41.15 4.29 1.68
N SER A 141 -41.21 4.87 2.88
CA SER A 141 -42.40 5.55 3.42
C SER A 141 -42.73 6.82 2.64
N LYS A 142 -41.76 7.69 2.33
CA LYS A 142 -41.98 8.88 1.50
C LYS A 142 -42.43 8.53 0.08
N GLN A 143 -41.87 7.47 -0.50
CA GLN A 143 -42.26 6.98 -1.82
C GLN A 143 -43.69 6.39 -1.81
N SER A 144 -44.10 5.79 -0.68
CA SER A 144 -45.46 5.28 -0.49
C SER A 144 -46.48 6.35 -0.08
N ALA A 145 -46.06 7.43 0.59
CA ALA A 145 -46.89 8.57 0.97
C ALA A 145 -47.31 9.43 -0.23
N VAL A 146 -46.55 9.42 -1.34
CA VAL A 146 -46.99 9.95 -2.64
C VAL A 146 -48.14 9.11 -3.24
N ARG A 147 -48.37 7.89 -2.73
CA ARG A 147 -49.40 6.96 -3.23
C ARG A 147 -50.61 6.77 -2.32
N THR A 148 -50.56 7.10 -1.03
CA THR A 148 -51.75 6.98 -0.15
C THR A 148 -51.64 7.88 1.08
N VAL A 149 -52.63 8.78 1.20
CA VAL A 149 -52.96 9.56 2.39
C VAL A 149 -53.67 8.66 3.41
N ASN A 150 -53.44 8.95 4.70
CA ASN A 150 -54.03 8.37 5.91
C ASN A 150 -53.36 7.09 6.46
N THR A 151 -52.63 7.23 7.57
CA THR A 151 -53.24 7.10 8.91
C THR A 151 -52.27 7.48 10.01
N ASN A 152 -52.85 8.00 11.10
CA ASN A 152 -52.21 8.34 12.35
C ASN A 152 -51.54 7.12 12.98
N GLN A 153 -50.41 7.32 13.66
CA GLN A 153 -50.31 7.16 15.11
C GLN A 153 -48.84 6.95 15.51
N ALA A 154 -48.38 7.84 16.38
CA ALA A 154 -47.15 7.72 17.13
C ALA A 154 -47.11 6.39 17.86
N ASN A 155 -45.99 5.65 17.74
CA ASN A 155 -45.42 4.81 18.78
C ASN A 155 -44.02 4.38 18.35
N ALA A 156 -43.09 4.47 19.31
CA ALA A 156 -41.66 4.10 19.35
C ALA A 156 -40.97 3.67 18.04
N LEU A 157 -39.75 4.22 17.87
CA LEU A 157 -38.66 3.94 16.92
C LEU A 157 -38.32 2.44 16.70
N VAL A 158 -39.30 1.60 16.37
CA VAL A 158 -39.11 0.17 16.07
C VAL A 158 -38.84 0.06 14.59
N ILE A 159 -37.56 -0.02 14.23
CA ILE A 159 -37.15 -0.30 12.85
C ILE A 159 -37.67 -1.69 12.48
N PRO A 160 -38.49 -1.83 11.41
CA PRO A 160 -39.00 -3.13 10.99
C PRO A 160 -37.84 -4.06 10.66
N TRP A 161 -37.89 -5.28 11.22
CA TRP A 161 -36.84 -6.31 11.07
C TRP A 161 -36.40 -6.52 9.62
N LYS A 162 -37.33 -6.39 8.66
CA LYS A 162 -37.06 -6.47 7.22
C LYS A 162 -35.93 -5.55 6.74
N TYR A 163 -35.89 -4.29 7.19
CA TYR A 163 -34.86 -3.33 6.77
C TYR A 163 -33.51 -3.63 7.43
N LEU A 164 -33.53 -3.97 8.71
CA LEU A 164 -32.33 -4.35 9.45
C LEU A 164 -31.71 -5.63 8.89
N GLN A 165 -32.52 -6.66 8.63
CA GLN A 165 -32.07 -7.93 8.04
C GLN A 165 -31.46 -7.72 6.65
N LYS A 166 -32.07 -6.87 5.81
CA LYS A 166 -31.52 -6.52 4.49
C LYS A 166 -30.13 -5.88 4.62
N ARG A 167 -29.95 -4.95 5.55
CA ARG A 167 -28.66 -4.28 5.77
C ARG A 167 -27.62 -5.19 6.40
N LEU A 168 -28.01 -6.02 7.37
CA LEU A 168 -27.12 -7.01 7.97
C LEU A 168 -26.61 -8.00 6.91
N LYS A 169 -27.50 -8.46 6.02
CA LYS A 169 -27.10 -9.33 4.90
C LYS A 169 -26.05 -8.66 4.00
N GLN A 170 -26.25 -7.39 3.65
CA GLN A 170 -25.29 -6.64 2.82
C GLN A 170 -23.93 -6.46 3.51
N VAL A 171 -23.92 -6.23 4.82
CA VAL A 171 -22.69 -6.11 5.62
C VAL A 171 -21.94 -7.45 5.66
N VAL A 172 -22.65 -8.56 5.85
CA VAL A 172 -22.05 -9.90 5.84
C VAL A 172 -21.50 -10.26 4.45
N GLU A 173 -22.26 -10.03 3.37
CA GLU A 173 -21.80 -10.24 1.99
C GLU A 173 -20.54 -9.40 1.69
N TYR A 174 -20.50 -8.16 2.17
CA TYR A 174 -19.33 -7.30 2.01
C TYR A 174 -18.12 -7.79 2.83
N HIS A 175 -18.32 -8.24 4.06
CA HIS A 175 -17.23 -8.81 4.88
C HIS A 175 -16.64 -10.07 4.26
N ILE A 176 -17.48 -10.98 3.75
CA ILE A 176 -17.04 -12.18 3.03
C ILE A 176 -16.20 -11.78 1.82
N SER A 177 -16.66 -10.79 1.04
CA SER A 177 -15.91 -10.32 -0.13
C SER A 177 -14.53 -9.74 0.26
N ILE A 178 -14.42 -9.05 1.40
CA ILE A 178 -13.13 -8.55 1.91
C ILE A 178 -12.19 -9.72 2.24
N ILE A 179 -12.72 -10.78 2.87
CA ILE A 179 -11.93 -11.98 3.21
C ILE A 179 -11.41 -12.64 1.93
N GLU A 180 -12.28 -12.88 0.94
CA GLU A 180 -11.88 -13.49 -0.34
C GLU A 180 -10.78 -12.69 -1.05
N VAL A 181 -10.89 -11.36 -1.05
CA VAL A 181 -9.86 -10.48 -1.62
C VAL A 181 -8.56 -10.51 -0.81
N SER A 182 -8.67 -10.59 0.52
CA SER A 182 -7.50 -10.67 1.40
C SER A 182 -6.75 -11.99 1.23
N GLU A 183 -7.47 -13.12 1.14
CA GLU A 183 -6.89 -14.44 0.86
C GLU A 183 -6.19 -14.47 -0.51
N TYR A 184 -6.84 -13.90 -1.54
CA TYR A 184 -6.23 -13.77 -2.87
C TYR A 184 -4.94 -12.95 -2.83
N TYR A 185 -4.89 -11.87 -2.04
CA TYR A 185 -3.65 -11.11 -1.87
C TYR A 185 -2.60 -11.84 -1.07
N GLU A 186 -2.97 -12.55 -0.01
CA GLU A 186 -2.04 -13.36 0.76
C GLU A 186 -1.36 -14.42 -0.12
N ASP A 187 -2.11 -15.10 -0.99
CA ASP A 187 -1.56 -16.10 -1.92
C ASP A 187 -0.56 -15.49 -2.90
N ILE A 188 -0.86 -14.32 -3.46
CA ILE A 188 0.02 -13.65 -4.44
C ILE A 188 1.27 -13.09 -3.79
N PHE A 189 1.12 -12.49 -2.61
CA PHE A 189 2.17 -11.69 -2.00
C PHE A 189 2.99 -12.48 -0.97
N SER A 190 2.52 -13.60 -0.43
CA SER A 190 3.25 -14.45 0.53
C SER A 190 4.64 -14.84 0.02
N GLY A 191 4.74 -15.29 -1.23
CA GLY A 191 6.02 -15.62 -1.86
C GLY A 191 6.92 -14.40 -2.04
N LEU A 192 6.33 -13.26 -2.41
CA LEU A 192 7.06 -12.00 -2.60
C LEU A 192 7.62 -11.48 -1.26
N PHE A 193 6.84 -11.57 -0.19
CA PHE A 193 7.27 -11.26 1.17
C PHE A 193 8.42 -12.15 1.62
N LEU A 194 8.29 -13.47 1.40
CA LEU A 194 9.31 -14.41 1.80
C LEU A 194 10.64 -14.12 1.08
N ILE A 195 10.58 -13.85 -0.23
CA ILE A 195 11.77 -13.50 -1.02
C ILE A 195 12.39 -12.19 -0.51
N SER A 196 11.57 -11.14 -0.32
CA SER A 196 12.05 -9.84 0.17
C SER A 196 12.63 -9.91 1.59
N PHE A 197 12.05 -10.74 2.46
CA PHE A 197 12.54 -10.95 3.81
C PHE A 197 13.84 -11.77 3.81
N ALA A 198 13.89 -12.86 3.04
CA ALA A 198 15.10 -13.67 2.93
C ALA A 198 16.25 -12.88 2.30
N SER A 199 15.97 -12.05 1.29
CA SER A 199 16.98 -11.23 0.65
C SER A 199 17.51 -10.13 1.58
N SER A 200 16.64 -9.44 2.32
CA SER A 200 17.05 -8.44 3.31
C SER A 200 17.83 -9.06 4.48
N LEU A 201 17.44 -10.24 4.96
CA LEU A 201 18.19 -10.95 5.99
C LEU A 201 19.57 -11.37 5.48
N GLY A 202 19.66 -11.84 4.23
CA GLY A 202 20.92 -12.20 3.58
C GLY A 202 21.85 -10.99 3.46
N THR A 203 21.34 -9.85 2.99
CA THR A 203 22.16 -8.63 2.85
C THR A 203 22.62 -8.09 4.20
N ILE A 204 21.77 -8.07 5.22
CA ILE A 204 22.15 -7.64 6.58
C ILE A 204 23.22 -8.57 7.15
N SER A 205 23.08 -9.88 6.97
CA SER A 205 24.05 -10.86 7.47
C SER A 205 25.42 -10.67 6.83
N LEU A 206 25.47 -10.43 5.51
CA LEU A 206 26.72 -10.13 4.79
C LEU A 206 27.33 -8.81 5.22
N MET A 207 26.51 -7.77 5.44
CA MET A 207 26.97 -6.48 5.94
C MET A 207 27.58 -6.59 7.33
N ILE A 208 26.95 -7.32 8.25
CA ILE A 208 27.48 -7.55 9.60
C ILE A 208 28.81 -8.31 9.54
N TYR A 209 28.91 -9.34 8.68
CA TYR A 209 30.16 -10.07 8.48
C TYR A 209 31.28 -9.15 7.99
N HIS A 210 31.00 -8.30 7.00
CA HIS A 210 31.99 -7.37 6.46
C HIS A 210 32.42 -6.28 7.46
N VAL A 211 31.52 -5.82 8.33
CA VAL A 211 31.85 -4.84 9.39
C VAL A 211 32.67 -5.49 10.52
N SER A 212 32.58 -6.81 10.70
CA SER A 212 33.29 -7.53 11.75
C SER A 212 34.75 -7.88 11.42
N GLN A 213 35.17 -7.76 10.16
CA GLN A 213 36.57 -7.89 9.72
C GLN A 213 37.31 -6.55 9.82
#